data_AF-A0A964UH20-F1
#
_entry.id   AF-A0A964UH20-F1
#
_cell.length_a   1.000
_cell.length_b   1.000
_cell.length_c   1.000
_cell.angle_alpha   90.00
_cell.angle_beta   90.00
_cell.angle_gamma   90.00
#
_symmetry.space_group_name_H-M   'P 1'
#
loop_
_entity.id
_entity.type
_entity.pdbx_description
1 polymer ?
#
loop_
_entity_poly.entity_id
_entity_poly.type
_entity_poly.pdbx_seq_one_letter_code
_entity_poly.pdbx_strand_id
1 'polypeptide(L)'
;FGLPEIMFGLYPGMGAHALLARKLGSAMADRIIVSNETYTAEDMYDMGIVHALAEPGDGVNAVREFLKRSDRRHAGLLGSRRAIKEVWKLDLAELNRITEMWADTALQLTETDLKVMNRLVAAQARLAERIAAA
;
A
#
# COMPACT_ATOMS: atom_id res chain seq x y z
N PHE A 1 0.80 2.89 8.19
CA PHE A 1 0.68 2.81 6.72
C PHE A 1 1.10 4.15 6.14
N GLY A 2 1.81 4.18 5.02
CA GLY A 2 2.25 5.43 4.41
C GLY A 2 3.03 5.17 3.12
N LEU A 3 3.16 6.21 2.30
CA LEU A 3 3.84 6.19 1.00
C LEU A 3 4.85 7.36 0.98
N PRO A 4 6.04 7.19 1.58
CA PRO A 4 6.98 8.29 1.80
C PRO A 4 7.76 8.69 0.54
N GLU A 5 7.51 8.07 -0.61
CA GLU A 5 8.29 8.22 -1.84
C GLU A 5 8.46 9.68 -2.28
N ILE A 6 7.45 10.51 -2.04
CA ILE A 6 7.46 11.94 -2.40
C ILE A 6 8.57 12.72 -1.68
N MET A 7 9.05 12.25 -0.53
CA MET A 7 10.10 12.89 0.25
C MET A 7 11.49 12.79 -0.38
N PHE A 8 11.65 11.93 -1.39
CA PHE A 8 12.91 11.70 -2.08
C PHE A 8 12.70 11.67 -3.60
N GLY A 9 11.83 12.55 -4.10
CA GLY A 9 11.67 12.83 -5.52
C GLY A 9 10.93 11.76 -6.32
N LEU A 10 10.29 10.78 -5.65
CA LEU A 10 9.56 9.69 -6.28
C LEU A 10 8.07 9.71 -5.95
N TYR A 11 7.36 8.76 -6.53
CA TYR A 11 5.99 8.41 -6.14
C TYR A 11 5.89 6.87 -6.11
N PRO A 12 4.82 6.28 -5.54
CA PRO A 12 4.63 4.84 -5.53
C PRO A 12 4.30 4.30 -6.94
N GLY A 13 5.27 3.67 -7.59
CA GLY A 13 5.16 3.10 -8.94
C GLY A 13 4.50 1.71 -9.03
N MET A 14 4.23 1.08 -7.88
CA MET A 14 3.77 -0.31 -7.78
C MET A 14 2.26 -0.40 -7.53
N GLY A 15 1.48 0.35 -8.31
CA GLY A 15 0.02 0.21 -8.36
C GLY A 15 -0.77 0.98 -7.29
N ALA A 16 -0.13 1.81 -6.45
CA ALA A 16 -0.84 2.62 -5.45
C ALA A 16 -1.90 3.52 -6.10
N HIS A 17 -1.54 4.25 -7.17
CA HIS A 17 -2.49 5.06 -7.95
C HIS A 17 -3.66 4.22 -8.48
N ALA A 18 -3.37 3.10 -9.15
CA ALA A 18 -4.38 2.24 -9.77
C ALA A 18 -5.35 1.65 -8.73
N LEU A 19 -4.85 1.25 -7.56
CA LEU A 19 -5.63 0.59 -6.52
C LEU A 19 -6.39 1.59 -5.63
N LEU A 20 -5.73 2.65 -5.18
CA LEU A 20 -6.33 3.65 -4.30
C LEU A 20 -7.41 4.45 -5.03
N ALA A 21 -7.18 4.87 -6.28
CA ALA A 21 -8.18 5.62 -7.03
C ALA A 21 -9.48 4.81 -7.25
N ARG A 22 -9.37 3.49 -7.44
CA ARG A 22 -10.53 2.59 -7.56
C ARG A 22 -11.25 2.33 -6.24
N LYS A 23 -10.56 2.49 -5.10
CA LYS A 23 -11.13 2.29 -3.77
C LYS A 23 -11.72 3.56 -3.16
N LEU A 24 -11.02 4.68 -3.30
CA LEU A 24 -11.29 5.93 -2.57
C LEU A 24 -11.67 7.10 -3.50
N GLY A 25 -11.59 6.90 -4.82
CA GLY A 25 -11.63 7.99 -5.79
C GLY A 25 -10.28 8.69 -5.91
N SER A 26 -10.11 9.44 -7.01
CA SER A 26 -8.84 10.09 -7.35
C SER A 26 -8.40 11.13 -6.31
N ALA A 27 -9.31 11.93 -5.77
CA ALA A 27 -8.99 13.02 -4.85
C ALA A 27 -8.36 12.52 -3.54
N MET A 28 -8.93 11.46 -2.94
CA MET A 28 -8.35 10.90 -1.71
C MET A 28 -7.10 10.08 -2.00
N ALA A 29 -7.07 9.36 -3.12
CA ALA A 29 -5.86 8.63 -3.54
C ALA A 29 -4.66 9.58 -3.70
N ASP A 30 -4.86 10.70 -4.40
CA ASP A 30 -3.83 11.72 -4.59
C ASP A 30 -3.35 12.28 -3.25
N ARG A 31 -4.28 12.67 -2.36
CA ARG A 31 -3.94 13.14 -1.01
C ARG A 31 -3.03 12.16 -0.27
N ILE A 32 -3.36 10.87 -0.26
CA ILE A 32 -2.54 9.86 0.42
C ILE A 32 -1.16 9.75 -0.25
N ILE A 33 -1.12 9.70 -1.58
CA ILE A 33 0.08 9.44 -2.37
C ILE A 33 1.09 10.59 -2.30
N VAL A 34 0.63 11.84 -2.39
CA VAL A 34 1.51 13.01 -2.36
C VAL A 34 1.74 13.54 -0.95
N SER A 35 1.06 12.98 0.06
CA SER A 35 1.36 13.28 1.45
C SER A 35 2.64 12.59 1.91
N ASN A 36 3.22 13.13 2.98
CA ASN A 36 4.20 12.41 3.80
C ASN A 36 3.57 11.98 5.14
N GLU A 37 2.26 11.69 5.12
CA GLU A 37 1.53 11.31 6.33
C GLU A 37 1.64 9.81 6.58
N THR A 38 1.74 9.45 7.86
CA THR A 38 1.59 8.07 8.31
C THR A 38 0.23 7.91 8.94
N TYR A 39 -0.51 6.92 8.47
CA TYR A 39 -1.84 6.56 8.93
C TYR A 39 -1.79 5.32 9.83
N THR A 40 -2.61 5.30 10.87
CA THR A 40 -2.83 4.15 11.74
C THR A 40 -3.63 3.04 11.05
N ALA A 41 -3.79 1.89 11.71
CA ALA A 41 -4.64 0.83 11.18
C ALA A 41 -6.12 1.24 11.21
N GLU A 42 -6.50 1.96 12.25
CA GLU A 42 -7.80 2.57 12.48
C GLU A 42 -8.14 3.57 11.38
N ASP A 43 -7.23 4.51 11.07
CA ASP A 43 -7.41 5.46 9.96
C ASP A 43 -7.67 4.72 8.64
N MET A 44 -6.89 3.67 8.38
CA MET A 44 -7.02 2.87 7.16
C MET A 44 -8.29 2.01 7.14
N TYR A 45 -8.80 1.63 8.31
CA TYR A 45 -10.07 0.93 8.46
C TYR A 45 -11.24 1.87 8.18
N ASP A 46 -11.20 3.08 8.75
CA ASP A 46 -12.22 4.11 8.55
C ASP A 46 -12.28 4.56 7.08
N MET A 47 -11.14 4.58 6.38
CA MET A 47 -11.08 4.81 4.93
C MET A 47 -11.52 3.59 4.09
N GLY A 48 -11.70 2.41 4.68
CA GLY A 48 -12.07 1.18 3.95
C GLY A 48 -10.94 0.52 3.15
N ILE A 49 -9.68 0.87 3.44
CA ILE A 49 -8.49 0.20 2.88
C ILE A 49 -8.19 -1.08 3.65
N VAL A 50 -8.17 -0.99 4.98
CA VAL A 50 -8.11 -2.12 5.90
C VAL A 50 -9.55 -2.56 6.21
N HIS A 51 -9.77 -3.87 6.31
CA HIS A 51 -11.12 -4.44 6.43
C HIS A 51 -11.39 -5.11 7.78
N ALA A 52 -10.36 -5.26 8.61
CA ALA A 52 -10.44 -5.81 9.96
C ALA A 52 -9.23 -5.33 10.77
N LEU A 53 -9.46 -5.08 12.05
CA LEU A 53 -8.44 -4.74 13.04
C LEU A 53 -8.23 -5.92 13.99
N ALA A 54 -7.03 -6.03 14.53
CA ALA A 54 -6.67 -7.05 15.51
C ALA A 54 -5.65 -6.48 16.49
N GLU A 55 -5.69 -6.96 17.74
CA GLU A 55 -4.71 -6.59 18.75
C GLU A 55 -3.30 -7.08 18.39
N PRO A 56 -2.23 -6.41 18.88
CA PRO A 56 -0.86 -6.85 18.67
C PRO A 56 -0.67 -8.32 19.06
N GLY A 57 -0.19 -9.13 18.11
CA GLY A 57 0.03 -10.57 18.29
C GLY A 57 -1.17 -11.46 17.95
N ASP A 58 -2.37 -10.92 17.76
CA ASP A 58 -3.58 -11.71 17.51
C ASP A 58 -3.95 -11.85 16.01
N GLY A 59 -3.15 -11.27 15.11
CA GLY A 59 -3.44 -11.23 13.67
C GLY A 59 -3.71 -12.61 13.04
N VAL A 60 -3.00 -13.65 13.47
CA VAL A 60 -3.21 -15.03 12.96
C VAL A 60 -4.58 -15.57 13.39
N ASN A 61 -5.00 -15.33 14.63
CA ASN A 61 -6.31 -15.78 15.10
C ASN A 61 -7.43 -14.99 14.43
N ALA A 62 -7.26 -13.67 14.27
CA ALA A 62 -8.21 -12.84 13.53
C ALA A 62 -8.42 -13.35 12.08
N VAL A 63 -7.35 -13.77 11.40
CA VAL A 63 -7.44 -14.40 10.07
C VAL A 63 -8.17 -15.74 10.12
N ARG A 64 -7.85 -16.61 11.09
CA ARG A 64 -8.56 -17.90 11.26
C ARG A 64 -10.05 -17.70 11.50
N GLU A 65 -10.42 -16.71 12.31
CA GLU A 65 -11.81 -16.37 12.58
C GLU A 65 -12.50 -15.79 11.34
N PHE A 66 -11.82 -14.94 10.58
CA PHE A 66 -12.31 -14.48 9.28
C PHE A 66 -12.62 -15.66 8.33
N LEU A 67 -11.74 -16.65 8.23
CA LEU A 67 -11.95 -17.83 7.39
C LEU A 67 -13.19 -18.63 7.85
N LYS A 68 -13.27 -18.94 9.14
CA LYS A 68 -14.42 -19.67 9.72
C LYS A 68 -15.75 -18.97 9.46
N ARG A 69 -15.83 -17.66 9.67
CA ARG A 69 -17.06 -16.87 9.44
C ARG A 69 -17.43 -16.78 7.95
N SER A 70 -16.43 -16.80 7.07
CA SER A 70 -16.61 -16.69 5.63
C SER A 70 -17.06 -18.00 4.97
N ASP A 71 -16.78 -19.14 5.58
CA ASP A 71 -16.97 -20.48 5.00
C ASP A 71 -18.42 -20.71 4.51
N ARG A 72 -19.42 -20.49 5.39
CA ARG A 72 -20.84 -20.67 5.04
C ARG A 72 -21.33 -19.75 3.90
N ARG A 73 -20.64 -18.62 3.67
CA ARG A 73 -21.01 -17.61 2.66
C ARG A 73 -19.98 -17.51 1.52
N HIS A 74 -19.09 -18.50 1.41
CA HIS A 74 -17.91 -18.42 0.57
C HIS A 74 -18.23 -18.11 -0.89
N ALA A 75 -19.21 -18.80 -1.48
CA ALA A 75 -19.60 -18.61 -2.87
C ALA A 75 -20.06 -17.16 -3.16
N GLY A 76 -20.87 -16.58 -2.27
CA GLY A 76 -21.34 -15.19 -2.42
C GLY A 76 -20.22 -14.17 -2.26
N LEU A 77 -19.33 -14.37 -1.27
CA LEU A 77 -18.16 -13.51 -1.07
C LEU A 77 -17.22 -13.56 -2.27
N LEU A 78 -16.91 -14.76 -2.76
CA LEU A 78 -16.05 -14.95 -3.93
C LEU A 78 -16.68 -14.32 -5.19
N GLY A 79 -17.97 -14.55 -5.43
CA GLY A 79 -18.71 -13.94 -6.54
C GLY A 79 -18.68 -12.42 -6.49
N SER A 80 -18.93 -11.83 -5.32
CA SER A 80 -18.84 -10.37 -5.12
C SER A 80 -17.43 -9.84 -5.41
N ARG A 81 -16.38 -10.51 -4.93
CA ARG A 81 -14.98 -10.09 -5.20
C ARG A 81 -14.62 -10.21 -6.67
N ARG A 82 -15.09 -11.24 -7.37
CA ARG A 82 -14.92 -11.37 -8.83
C ARG A 82 -15.62 -10.24 -9.58
N ALA A 83 -16.87 -9.94 -9.23
CA ALA A 83 -17.62 -8.84 -9.83
C ALA A 83 -16.93 -7.49 -9.65
N ILE A 84 -16.38 -7.20 -8.47
CA ILE A 84 -15.60 -5.97 -8.24
C ILE A 84 -14.34 -5.92 -9.12
N LYS A 85 -13.60 -7.04 -9.25
CA LYS A 85 -12.42 -7.09 -10.13
C LYS A 85 -12.79 -6.84 -11.60
N GLU A 86 -13.92 -7.38 -12.05
CA GLU A 86 -14.46 -7.13 -13.39
C GLU A 86 -14.79 -5.65 -13.59
N VAL A 87 -15.46 -5.01 -12.62
CA VAL A 87 -15.78 -3.57 -12.68
C VAL A 87 -14.52 -2.71 -12.68
N TRP A 88 -13.49 -3.10 -11.92
CA TRP A 88 -12.23 -2.37 -11.85
C TRP A 88 -11.47 -2.36 -13.17
N LYS A 89 -11.66 -3.38 -14.02
CA LYS A 89 -10.95 -3.54 -15.31
C LYS A 89 -9.45 -3.24 -15.20
N LEU A 90 -8.84 -3.65 -14.09
CA LEU A 90 -7.41 -3.42 -13.85
C LEU A 90 -6.63 -4.44 -14.68
N ASP A 91 -5.95 -3.97 -15.72
CA ASP A 91 -5.11 -4.80 -16.56
C ASP A 91 -3.63 -4.66 -16.19
N LEU A 92 -2.83 -5.69 -16.52
CA LEU A 92 -1.39 -5.69 -16.25
C LEU A 92 -0.66 -4.61 -17.05
N ALA A 93 -1.15 -4.27 -18.25
CA ALA A 93 -0.52 -3.28 -19.11
C ALA A 93 -0.63 -1.87 -18.52
N GLU A 94 -1.71 -1.53 -17.81
CA GLU A 94 -1.90 -0.31 -17.03
C GLU A 94 -0.83 -0.21 -15.95
N LEU A 95 -0.64 -1.29 -15.18
CA LEU A 95 0.38 -1.33 -14.14
C LEU A 95 1.79 -1.17 -14.73
N ASN A 96 2.09 -1.86 -15.82
CA ASN A 96 3.38 -1.75 -16.50
C ASN A 96 3.64 -0.31 -17.00
N ARG A 97 2.65 0.34 -17.65
CA ARG A 97 2.79 1.73 -18.08
C ARG A 97 3.05 2.68 -16.91
N ILE A 98 2.38 2.48 -15.77
CA ILE A 98 2.62 3.28 -14.56
C ILE A 98 4.03 3.06 -14.03
N THR A 99 4.53 1.83 -14.05
CA THR A 99 5.90 1.49 -13.65
C THR A 99 6.94 2.06 -14.62
N GLU A 100 6.68 2.12 -15.93
CA GLU A 100 7.54 2.79 -16.91
C GLU A 100 7.66 4.28 -16.60
N MET A 101 6.54 4.98 -16.39
CA MET A 101 6.55 6.40 -15.97
C MET A 101 7.33 6.62 -14.66
N TRP A 102 7.22 5.67 -13.73
CA TRP A 102 7.95 5.71 -12.47
C TRP A 102 9.45 5.55 -12.71
N ALA A 103 9.86 4.64 -13.59
CA ALA A 103 11.26 4.43 -13.95
C ALA A 103 11.86 5.67 -14.63
N ASP A 104 11.11 6.29 -15.55
CA ASP A 104 11.51 7.54 -16.19
C ASP A 104 11.70 8.67 -15.15
N THR A 105 10.83 8.75 -14.15
CA THR A 105 10.95 9.70 -13.04
C THR A 105 12.17 9.38 -12.17
N ALA A 106 12.45 8.10 -11.90
CA ALA A 106 13.61 7.68 -11.13
C ALA A 106 14.94 8.05 -11.79
N LEU A 107 15.00 8.05 -13.13
CA LEU A 107 16.18 8.49 -13.88
C LEU A 107 16.42 10.02 -13.80
N GLN A 108 15.45 10.78 -13.32
CA GLN A 108 15.54 12.25 -13.15
C GLN A 108 15.90 12.67 -11.71
N LEU A 109 16.09 11.70 -10.79
CA LEU A 109 16.43 12.01 -9.41
C LEU A 109 17.74 12.78 -9.29
N THR A 110 17.73 13.77 -8.41
CA THR A 110 18.90 14.61 -8.15
C THR A 110 19.84 13.95 -7.14
N GLU A 111 21.07 14.45 -7.04
CA GLU A 111 21.98 14.03 -5.96
C GLU A 111 21.39 14.25 -4.56
N THR A 112 20.56 15.27 -4.38
CA THR A 112 19.90 15.56 -3.10
C THR A 112 18.91 14.46 -2.75
N ASP A 113 18.10 14.02 -3.71
CA ASP A 113 17.15 12.92 -3.52
C ASP A 113 17.88 11.62 -3.17
N LEU A 114 18.93 11.29 -3.92
CA LEU A 114 19.76 10.11 -3.66
C LEU A 114 20.45 10.15 -2.27
N LYS A 115 20.86 11.32 -1.79
CA LYS A 115 21.40 11.49 -0.43
C LYS A 115 20.35 11.19 0.64
N VAL A 116 19.10 11.59 0.44
CA VAL A 116 17.99 11.28 1.36
C VAL A 116 17.74 9.76 1.38
N MET A 117 17.66 9.12 0.21
CA MET A 117 17.48 7.67 0.10
C MET A 117 18.60 6.89 0.81
N ASN A 118 19.86 7.27 0.59
CA ASN A 118 21.00 6.62 1.24
C ASN A 118 20.96 6.74 2.77
N ARG A 119 20.55 7.90 3.30
CA ARG A 119 20.37 8.11 4.74
C ARG A 119 19.26 7.23 5.31
N LEU A 120 18.15 7.10 4.58
CA LEU A 120 17.03 6.24 4.97
C LEU A 120 17.46 4.77 5.04
N VAL A 121 18.13 4.26 3.99
CA VAL A 121 18.66 2.89 3.96
C VAL A 121 19.59 2.63 5.14
N ALA A 122 20.52 3.54 5.43
CA ALA A 122 21.42 3.41 6.57
C ALA A 122 20.69 3.42 7.92
N ALA A 123 19.62 4.22 8.06
CA ALA A 123 18.81 4.23 9.28
C ALA A 123 18.02 2.93 9.48
N GLN A 124 17.46 2.38 8.40
CA GLN A 124 16.75 1.09 8.42
C GLN A 124 17.70 -0.06 8.75
N ALA A 125 18.92 -0.08 8.20
CA ALA A 125 19.92 -1.09 8.52
C ALA A 125 20.26 -1.10 10.03
N ARG A 126 20.54 0.07 10.61
CA ARG A 126 20.79 0.18 12.07
C ARG A 126 19.61 -0.25 12.92
N LEU A 127 18.38 0.03 12.49
CA LEU A 127 17.18 -0.40 13.21
C LEU A 127 17.03 -1.93 13.15
N ALA A 128 17.24 -2.52 11.98
CA ALA A 128 17.16 -3.97 11.81
C ALA A 128 18.20 -4.71 12.67
N GLU A 129 19.44 -4.22 12.73
CA GLU A 129 20.48 -4.76 13.62
C GLU A 129 20.07 -4.71 15.09
N ARG A 130 19.48 -3.60 15.55
CA ARG A 130 19.00 -3.46 16.93
C ARG A 130 17.85 -4.41 17.24
N ILE A 131 16.94 -4.64 16.30
CA ILE A 131 15.83 -5.59 16.46
C ILE A 131 16.36 -7.03 16.51
N ALA A 132 17.34 -7.37 15.67
CA ALA A 132 17.93 -8.71 15.64
C ALA A 132 18.78 -9.04 16.89
N ALA A 133 19.34 -8.02 17.55
CA ALA A 133 20.12 -8.16 18.77
C ALA A 133 19.26 -8.18 20.06
N ALA A 134 17.97 -7.87 19.96
CA ALA A 134 17.02 -7.86 21.08
C ALA A 134 16.23 -9.18 21.16
#